data_AF-A0A1E5G9Y5-F1
#
_entry.id   AF-A0A1E5G9Y5-F1
#
_cell.length_a   1.000
_cell.length_b   1.000
_cell.length_c   1.000
_cell.angle_alpha   90.00
_cell.angle_beta   90.00
_cell.angle_gamma   90.00
#
_symmetry.space_group_name_H-M   'P 1'
#
loop_
_entity.id
_entity.type
_entity.pdbx_description
1 polymer ?
#
loop_
_entity_poly.entity_id
_entity_poly.type
_entity_poly.pdbx_seq_one_letter_code
_entity_poly.pdbx_strand_id
1 'polypeptide(L)'
;MKNTSAETELIKQSKLRSIYFNRFLLFRYTTALFFFVNLYWSILSFSALSIWIILPLLLIVIDIAIIIEQTTKYWHPSNRLFITKTGYAIQIFSNLLGIITILIGHQPLLFPFINSEGRGLLLTCLVVGCLVSIVVEGRVWKIEHDKDAYLRHMEIFENNVKKER
;
A
#
# COMPACT_ATOMS: atom_id res chain seq x y z
N MET A 1 -34.19 3.70 31.24
CA MET A 1 -32.84 3.10 31.39
C MET A 1 -32.42 2.11 30.30
N LYS A 2 -33.34 1.49 29.52
CA LYS A 2 -32.97 0.52 28.45
C LYS A 2 -32.33 1.12 27.19
N ASN A 3 -32.55 2.40 26.88
CA ASN A 3 -31.99 3.04 25.68
C ASN A 3 -30.48 3.32 25.78
N THR A 4 -29.99 3.66 26.96
CA THR A 4 -28.59 4.07 27.16
C THR A 4 -27.61 2.92 26.93
N SER A 5 -27.97 1.68 27.28
CA SER A 5 -27.11 0.51 27.04
C SER A 5 -27.03 0.11 25.57
N ALA A 6 -28.15 0.25 24.83
CA ALA A 6 -28.19 -0.05 23.40
C ALA A 6 -27.42 0.99 22.57
N GLU A 7 -27.54 2.27 22.89
CA GLU A 7 -26.71 3.33 22.30
C GLU A 7 -25.22 3.12 22.57
N THR A 8 -24.84 2.73 23.79
CA THR A 8 -23.44 2.49 24.15
C THR A 8 -22.84 1.30 23.37
N GLU A 9 -23.59 0.22 23.17
CA GLU A 9 -23.15 -0.92 22.35
C GLU A 9 -23.04 -0.57 20.86
N LEU A 10 -23.97 0.24 20.32
CA LEU A 10 -23.89 0.73 18.94
C LEU A 10 -22.66 1.64 18.71
N ILE A 11 -22.39 2.55 19.63
CA ILE A 11 -21.20 3.42 19.59
C ILE A 11 -19.93 2.58 19.66
N LYS A 12 -19.91 1.54 20.50
CA LYS A 12 -18.80 0.59 20.62
C LYS A 12 -18.54 -0.17 19.31
N GLN A 13 -19.58 -0.75 18.70
CA GLN A 13 -19.45 -1.45 17.43
C GLN A 13 -18.99 -0.52 16.29
N SER A 14 -19.52 0.71 16.25
CA SER A 14 -19.11 1.72 15.26
C SER A 14 -17.64 2.13 15.42
N LYS A 15 -17.18 2.37 16.65
CA LYS A 15 -15.77 2.69 16.94
C LYS A 15 -14.84 1.54 16.58
N LEU A 16 -15.17 0.31 16.94
CA LEU A 16 -14.38 -0.87 16.56
C LEU A 16 -14.27 -1.01 15.04
N ARG A 17 -15.40 -0.87 14.32
CA ARG A 17 -15.42 -0.91 12.85
C ARG A 17 -14.55 0.20 12.24
N SER A 18 -14.56 1.40 12.81
CA SER A 18 -13.72 2.52 12.37
C SER A 18 -12.23 2.23 12.57
N ILE A 19 -11.84 1.62 13.70
CA ILE A 19 -10.45 1.20 13.99
C ILE A 19 -9.99 0.15 12.96
N TYR A 20 -10.81 -0.87 12.69
CA TYR A 20 -10.50 -1.88 11.66
C TYR A 20 -10.40 -1.29 10.25
N PHE A 21 -11.27 -0.34 9.91
CA PHE A 21 -11.20 0.38 8.64
C PHE A 21 -9.89 1.17 8.52
N ASN A 22 -9.49 1.88 9.58
CA ASN A 22 -8.29 2.69 9.61
C ASN A 22 -6.99 1.85 9.59
N ARG A 23 -7.05 0.60 10.09
CA ARG A 23 -5.95 -0.37 10.00
C ARG A 23 -5.48 -0.59 8.57
N PHE A 24 -6.41 -0.58 7.60
CA PHE A 24 -6.10 -0.88 6.19
C PHE A 24 -6.12 0.33 5.24
N LEU A 25 -6.53 1.51 5.72
CA LEU A 25 -6.61 2.73 4.90
C LEU A 25 -5.27 3.09 4.26
N LEU A 26 -4.17 3.00 5.01
CA LEU A 26 -2.83 3.31 4.50
C LEU A 26 -2.45 2.43 3.30
N PHE A 27 -2.70 1.11 3.37
CA PHE A 27 -2.41 0.21 2.27
C PHE A 27 -3.25 0.55 1.05
N ARG A 28 -4.53 0.86 1.24
CA ARG A 28 -5.44 1.17 0.13
C ARG A 28 -5.01 2.43 -0.62
N TYR A 29 -4.72 3.52 0.09
CA TYR A 29 -4.28 4.76 -0.55
C TYR A 29 -2.91 4.63 -1.20
N THR A 30 -1.98 3.91 -0.56
CA THR A 30 -0.64 3.70 -1.12
C THR A 30 -0.69 2.83 -2.38
N THR A 31 -1.50 1.77 -2.37
CA THR A 31 -1.68 0.90 -3.54
C THR A 31 -2.37 1.67 -4.68
N ALA A 32 -3.36 2.52 -4.38
CA ALA A 32 -3.99 3.36 -5.40
C ALA A 32 -2.99 4.37 -6.01
N LEU A 33 -2.11 4.96 -5.18
CA LEU A 33 -1.05 5.84 -5.68
C LEU A 33 -0.12 5.08 -6.64
N PHE A 34 0.35 3.89 -6.27
CA PHE A 34 1.19 3.06 -7.14
C PHE A 34 0.47 2.67 -8.42
N PHE A 35 -0.81 2.28 -8.34
CA PHE A 35 -1.63 1.98 -9.51
C PHE A 35 -1.62 3.14 -10.52
N PHE A 36 -1.82 4.38 -10.07
CA PHE A 36 -1.81 5.54 -10.97
C PHE A 36 -0.42 5.86 -11.52
N VAL A 37 0.64 5.71 -10.72
CA VAL A 37 2.02 5.90 -11.18
C VAL A 37 2.40 4.85 -12.23
N ASN A 38 2.06 3.59 -11.99
CA ASN A 38 2.31 2.48 -12.90
C ASN A 38 1.46 2.59 -14.18
N LEU A 39 0.21 3.07 -14.06
CA LEU A 39 -0.64 3.39 -15.20
C LEU A 39 -0.04 4.51 -16.05
N TYR A 40 0.41 5.59 -15.41
CA TYR A 40 1.06 6.71 -16.10
C TYR A 40 2.33 6.25 -16.84
N TRP A 41 3.17 5.45 -16.18
CA TRP A 41 4.34 4.85 -16.80
C TRP A 41 3.97 3.96 -18.01
N SER A 42 2.91 3.15 -17.90
CA SER A 42 2.43 2.32 -19.01
C SER A 42 1.99 3.17 -20.21
N ILE A 43 1.23 4.24 -19.97
CA ILE A 43 0.75 5.15 -21.03
C ILE A 43 1.93 5.81 -21.75
N LEU A 44 2.93 6.30 -21.01
CA LEU A 44 4.11 6.92 -21.62
C LEU A 44 4.99 5.92 -22.37
N SER A 45 5.11 4.69 -21.86
CA SER A 45 5.85 3.62 -22.54
C SER A 45 5.15 3.17 -23.83
N PHE A 46 3.81 3.17 -23.83
CA PHE A 46 3.01 2.91 -25.03
C PHE A 46 3.25 3.97 -26.10
N SER A 47 3.25 5.26 -25.71
CA SER A 47 3.52 6.37 -26.62
C SER A 47 4.92 6.29 -27.25
N ALA A 48 5.89 5.70 -26.55
CA ALA A 48 7.26 5.49 -27.03
C ALA A 48 7.46 4.16 -27.75
N LEU A 49 6.40 3.37 -27.99
CA LEU A 49 6.45 2.03 -28.61
C LEU A 49 7.45 1.07 -27.94
N SER A 50 7.63 1.21 -26.62
CA SER A 50 8.59 0.42 -25.87
C SER A 50 8.02 -0.95 -25.50
N ILE A 51 8.78 -2.01 -25.75
CA ILE A 51 8.43 -3.37 -25.31
C ILE A 51 8.41 -3.49 -23.77
N TRP A 52 9.12 -2.59 -23.08
CA TRP A 52 9.20 -2.57 -21.62
C TRP A 52 7.94 -2.05 -20.94
N ILE A 53 6.90 -1.70 -21.70
CA ILE A 53 5.54 -1.47 -21.18
C ILE A 53 4.99 -2.66 -20.38
N ILE A 54 5.48 -3.88 -20.63
CA ILE A 54 5.06 -5.09 -19.92
C ILE A 54 5.32 -4.97 -18.41
N LEU A 55 6.41 -4.31 -18.01
CA LEU A 55 6.79 -4.16 -16.60
C LEU A 55 5.75 -3.34 -15.80
N PRO A 56 5.42 -2.09 -16.17
CA PRO A 56 4.39 -1.33 -15.46
C PRO A 56 2.98 -1.94 -15.60
N LEU A 57 2.67 -2.65 -16.70
CA LEU A 57 1.40 -3.39 -16.82
C LEU A 57 1.31 -4.54 -15.80
N LEU A 58 2.39 -5.28 -15.59
CA LEU A 58 2.44 -6.33 -14.58
C LEU A 58 2.24 -5.75 -13.17
N LEU A 59 2.85 -4.60 -12.89
CA LEU A 59 2.68 -3.90 -11.60
C LEU A 59 1.22 -3.49 -11.37
N ILE A 60 0.52 -3.01 -12.40
CA ILE A 60 -0.92 -2.71 -12.30
C ILE A 60 -1.74 -3.95 -11.93
N VAL A 61 -1.44 -5.11 -12.53
CA VAL A 61 -2.12 -6.37 -12.20
C VAL A 61 -1.86 -6.77 -10.73
N ILE A 62 -0.63 -6.57 -10.26
CA ILE A 62 -0.27 -6.78 -8.85
C ILE A 62 -1.04 -5.81 -7.94
N ASP A 63 -1.11 -4.53 -8.28
CA ASP A 63 -1.86 -3.53 -7.51
C ASP A 63 -3.35 -3.92 -7.38
N ILE A 64 -3.96 -4.42 -8.46
CA ILE A 64 -5.34 -4.95 -8.44
C ILE A 64 -5.44 -6.16 -7.49
N ALA A 65 -4.49 -7.09 -7.54
CA ALA A 65 -4.48 -8.26 -6.65
C ALA A 65 -4.35 -7.85 -5.17
N ILE A 66 -3.54 -6.84 -4.86
CA ILE A 66 -3.44 -6.26 -3.51
C ILE A 66 -4.79 -5.67 -3.09
N ILE A 67 -5.44 -4.88 -3.96
CA ILE A 67 -6.76 -4.29 -3.66
C ILE A 67 -7.80 -5.36 -3.35
N ILE A 68 -7.80 -6.48 -4.09
CA ILE A 68 -8.68 -7.63 -3.83
C ILE A 68 -8.38 -8.22 -2.45
N GLU A 69 -7.12 -8.53 -2.12
CA GLU A 69 -6.73 -9.08 -0.81
C GLU A 69 -7.16 -8.16 0.34
N GLN A 70 -6.89 -6.87 0.22
CA GLN A 70 -7.22 -5.85 1.22
C GLN A 70 -8.74 -5.73 1.42
N THR A 71 -9.51 -5.83 0.33
CA THR A 71 -10.97 -5.77 0.39
C THR A 71 -11.56 -7.04 1.03
N THR A 72 -11.04 -8.22 0.70
CA THR A 72 -11.46 -9.47 1.34
C THR A 72 -11.17 -9.46 2.84
N LYS A 73 -10.03 -8.93 3.25
CA LYS A 73 -9.63 -8.85 4.67
C LYS A 73 -10.42 -7.86 5.50
N TYR A 74 -11.04 -6.86 4.86
CA TYR A 74 -11.99 -6.00 5.52
C TYR A 74 -13.23 -6.77 6.02
N TRP A 75 -13.66 -7.79 5.27
CA TRP A 75 -14.80 -8.63 5.62
C TRP A 75 -14.42 -9.85 6.47
N HIS A 76 -13.22 -10.41 6.25
CA HIS A 76 -12.69 -11.55 6.98
C HIS A 76 -11.34 -11.18 7.62
N PRO A 77 -11.34 -10.70 8.88
CA PRO A 77 -10.13 -10.28 9.55
C PRO A 77 -9.11 -11.41 9.63
N SER A 78 -8.00 -11.25 8.92
CA SER A 78 -6.86 -12.17 8.95
C SER A 78 -5.56 -11.38 8.94
N ASN A 79 -4.65 -11.76 9.83
CA ASN A 79 -3.37 -11.06 10.00
C ASN A 79 -2.37 -11.36 8.87
N ARG A 80 -2.55 -12.40 8.04
CA ARG A 80 -1.55 -12.85 7.05
C ARG A 80 -1.65 -12.13 5.71
N LEU A 81 -0.75 -11.19 5.39
CA LEU A 81 -0.83 -10.29 4.23
C LEU A 81 0.14 -10.71 3.12
N PHE A 82 -0.02 -11.93 2.59
CA PHE A 82 0.95 -12.53 1.69
C PHE A 82 1.03 -11.82 0.32
N ILE A 83 -0.12 -11.49 -0.28
CA ILE A 83 -0.14 -10.84 -1.61
C ILE A 83 0.38 -9.41 -1.48
N THR A 84 -0.08 -8.68 -0.46
CA THR A 84 0.38 -7.32 -0.15
C THR A 84 1.89 -7.29 0.06
N LYS A 85 2.45 -8.18 0.88
CA LYS A 85 3.90 -8.24 1.12
C LYS A 85 4.68 -8.50 -0.16
N THR A 86 4.29 -9.54 -0.91
CA THR A 86 4.97 -9.93 -2.14
C THR A 86 4.85 -8.84 -3.21
N GLY A 87 3.69 -8.20 -3.33
CA GLY A 87 3.46 -7.14 -4.30
C GLY A 87 4.29 -5.89 -4.02
N TYR A 88 4.39 -5.45 -2.76
CA TYR A 88 5.28 -4.33 -2.39
C TYR A 88 6.77 -4.68 -2.57
N ALA A 89 7.17 -5.93 -2.33
CA ALA A 89 8.54 -6.38 -2.62
C ALA A 89 8.86 -6.33 -4.12
N ILE A 90 7.92 -6.74 -4.98
CA ILE A 90 8.05 -6.62 -6.44
C ILE A 90 8.11 -5.14 -6.87
N GLN A 91 7.30 -4.26 -6.26
CA GLN A 91 7.37 -2.81 -6.52
C GLN A 91 8.74 -2.23 -6.15
N ILE A 92 9.31 -2.60 -5.00
CA ILE A 92 10.67 -2.19 -4.60
C ILE A 92 11.69 -2.67 -5.63
N PHE A 93 11.62 -3.94 -6.02
CA PHE A 93 12.52 -4.51 -7.01
C PHE A 93 12.46 -3.77 -8.35
N SER A 94 11.26 -3.49 -8.85
CA SER A 94 11.05 -2.72 -10.09
C SER A 94 11.61 -1.30 -10.00
N ASN A 95 11.42 -0.63 -8.86
CA ASN A 95 11.98 0.71 -8.65
C ASN A 95 13.51 0.69 -8.60
N LEU A 96 14.11 -0.30 -7.92
CA LEU A 96 15.55 -0.51 -7.87
C LEU A 96 16.14 -0.81 -9.25
N LEU A 97 15.46 -1.65 -10.03
CA LEU A 97 15.82 -1.92 -11.43
C LEU A 97 15.82 -0.62 -12.25
N GLY A 98 14.80 0.23 -12.07
CA GLY A 98 14.75 1.56 -12.66
C GLY A 98 15.94 2.44 -12.25
N ILE A 99 16.28 2.47 -10.96
CA ILE A 99 17.44 3.25 -10.46
C ILE A 99 18.75 2.74 -11.09
N ILE A 100 18.97 1.42 -11.10
CA ILE A 100 20.20 0.81 -11.63
C ILE A 100 20.36 1.11 -13.12
N THR A 101 19.30 0.96 -13.91
CA THR A 101 19.35 1.27 -15.36
C THR A 101 19.67 2.73 -15.63
N ILE A 102 19.14 3.65 -14.80
CA ILE A 102 19.51 5.07 -14.87
C ILE A 102 20.98 5.26 -14.54
N LEU A 103 21.51 4.65 -13.48
CA LEU A 103 22.90 4.83 -13.04
C LEU A 103 23.92 4.30 -14.06
N ILE A 104 23.63 3.18 -14.73
CA ILE A 104 24.51 2.59 -15.75
C ILE A 104 24.40 3.34 -17.11
N GLY A 105 23.40 4.22 -17.27
CA GLY A 105 23.20 5.00 -18.50
C GLY A 105 22.28 4.35 -19.53
N HIS A 106 21.61 3.24 -19.17
CA HIS A 106 20.61 2.56 -20.00
C HIS A 106 19.17 3.00 -19.69
N GLN A 107 18.97 4.24 -19.23
CA GLN A 107 17.65 4.81 -18.97
C GLN A 107 16.65 4.62 -20.13
N PRO A 108 17.01 4.82 -21.42
CA PRO A 108 16.04 4.71 -22.52
C PRO A 108 15.41 3.32 -22.65
N LEU A 109 15.97 2.28 -22.02
CA LEU A 109 15.41 0.94 -21.99
C LEU A 109 14.04 0.93 -21.28
N LEU A 110 14.00 1.43 -20.04
CA LEU A 110 12.80 1.42 -19.20
C LEU A 110 12.00 2.72 -19.28
N PHE A 111 12.68 3.84 -19.58
CA PHE A 111 12.09 5.18 -19.62
C PHE A 111 12.51 5.93 -20.90
N PRO A 112 12.12 5.43 -22.10
CA PRO A 112 12.45 6.06 -23.39
C PRO A 112 11.77 7.42 -23.59
N PHE A 113 10.76 7.74 -22.77
CA PHE A 113 9.99 8.98 -22.81
C PHE A 113 10.58 10.12 -21.98
N ILE A 114 11.66 9.88 -21.22
CA ILE A 114 12.32 10.89 -20.38
C ILE A 114 13.59 11.39 -21.05
N ASN A 115 13.74 12.72 -21.15
CA ASN A 115 14.96 13.38 -21.62
C ASN A 115 15.99 13.53 -20.48
N SER A 116 17.21 13.96 -20.82
CA SER A 116 18.31 14.17 -19.85
C SER A 116 17.93 15.07 -18.67
N GLU A 117 17.21 16.15 -18.93
CA GLU A 117 16.77 17.12 -17.91
C GLU A 117 15.80 16.50 -16.89
N GLY A 118 14.96 15.55 -17.32
CA GLY A 118 13.97 14.89 -16.47
C GLY A 118 14.54 13.74 -15.64
N ARG A 119 15.79 13.33 -15.89
CA ARG A 119 16.42 12.17 -15.25
C ARG A 119 16.52 12.30 -13.73
N GLY A 120 16.85 13.48 -13.23
CA GLY A 120 16.97 13.74 -11.78
C GLY A 120 15.62 13.62 -11.05
N LEU A 121 14.56 14.12 -11.68
CA LEU A 121 13.20 14.01 -11.15
C LEU A 121 12.73 12.55 -11.14
N LEU A 122 12.95 11.82 -12.24
CA LEU A 122 12.64 10.39 -12.31
C LEU A 122 13.37 9.58 -11.23
N LEU A 123 14.68 9.81 -11.04
CA LEU A 123 15.46 9.15 -10.00
C LEU A 123 14.87 9.42 -8.61
N THR A 124 14.51 10.68 -8.34
CA THR A 124 13.88 11.08 -7.07
C THR A 124 12.55 10.36 -6.87
N CYS A 125 11.69 10.29 -7.88
CA CYS A 125 10.43 9.57 -7.83
C CYS A 125 10.62 8.08 -7.52
N LEU A 126 11.60 7.42 -8.15
CA LEU A 126 11.90 6.00 -7.90
C LEU A 126 12.39 5.76 -6.47
N VAL A 127 13.26 6.63 -5.95
CA VAL A 127 13.76 6.56 -4.57
C VAL A 127 12.62 6.76 -3.58
N VAL A 128 11.77 7.77 -3.78
CA VAL A 128 10.59 8.00 -2.95
C VAL A 128 9.65 6.78 -3.02
N GLY A 129 9.46 6.20 -4.21
CA GLY A 129 8.70 4.97 -4.39
C GLY A 129 9.25 3.83 -3.52
N CYS A 130 10.56 3.56 -3.55
CA CYS A 130 11.20 2.57 -2.69
C CYS A 130 10.95 2.85 -1.19
N LEU A 131 11.15 4.10 -0.74
CA LEU A 131 10.96 4.47 0.67
C LEU A 131 9.52 4.23 1.13
N VAL A 132 8.54 4.63 0.33
CA VAL A 132 7.12 4.42 0.62
C VAL A 132 6.82 2.92 0.72
N SER A 133 7.28 2.12 -0.23
CA SER A 133 7.06 0.66 -0.22
C SER A 133 7.70 -0.02 1.01
N ILE A 134 8.92 0.39 1.40
CA ILE A 134 9.60 -0.13 2.61
C ILE A 134 8.81 0.22 3.88
N VAL A 135 8.30 1.45 3.98
CA VAL A 135 7.45 1.86 5.12
C VAL A 135 6.20 0.99 5.19
N VAL A 136 5.57 0.71 4.05
CA VAL A 136 4.36 -0.12 3.99
C VAL A 136 4.67 -1.57 4.38
N GLU A 137 5.77 -2.14 3.90
CA GLU A 137 6.19 -3.50 4.27
C GLU A 137 6.50 -3.61 5.77
N GLY A 138 7.15 -2.60 6.35
CA GLY A 138 7.36 -2.52 7.81
C GLY A 138 6.05 -2.44 8.61
N ARG A 139 4.98 -1.86 8.03
CA ARG A 139 3.64 -1.88 8.62
C ARG A 139 2.98 -3.24 8.48
N VAL A 140 3.13 -3.93 7.34
CA VAL A 140 2.66 -5.32 7.17
C VAL A 140 3.25 -6.22 8.25
N TRP A 141 4.56 -6.13 8.50
CA TRP A 141 5.23 -6.94 9.51
C TRP A 141 4.65 -6.74 10.93
N LYS A 142 4.33 -5.50 11.29
CA LYS A 142 3.70 -5.18 12.60
C LYS A 142 2.30 -5.76 12.73
N ILE A 143 1.53 -5.80 11.64
CA ILE A 143 0.19 -6.39 11.59
C ILE A 143 0.26 -7.92 11.69
N GLU A 144 1.22 -8.55 11.02
CA GLU A 144 1.41 -10.01 11.05
C GLU A 144 1.86 -10.53 12.43
N HIS A 145 2.61 -9.72 13.19
CA HIS A 145 3.13 -10.09 14.50
C HIS A 145 2.29 -9.55 15.67
N ASP A 146 1.09 -9.03 15.40
CA ASP A 146 0.19 -8.47 16.43
C ASP A 146 0.87 -7.39 17.31
N LYS A 147 1.82 -6.65 16.74
CA LYS A 147 2.53 -5.52 17.40
C LYS A 147 2.03 -4.17 16.91
N ASP A 148 0.85 -4.13 16.31
CA ASP A 148 0.32 -2.90 15.79
C ASP A 148 -0.23 -1.99 16.90
N ALA A 149 -0.26 -0.68 16.64
CA ALA A 149 -0.81 0.28 17.58
C ALA A 149 -2.34 0.09 17.76
N TYR A 150 -3.00 -0.59 16.81
CA TYR A 150 -4.44 -0.77 16.78
C TYR A 150 -4.92 -1.78 17.83
N LEU A 151 -4.19 -2.87 18.06
CA LEU A 151 -4.42 -3.80 19.17
C LEU A 151 -4.35 -3.08 20.51
N ARG A 152 -3.35 -2.21 20.69
CA ARG A 152 -3.18 -1.41 21.91
C ARG A 152 -4.35 -0.44 22.13
N HIS A 153 -4.89 0.16 21.06
CA HIS A 153 -6.08 0.99 21.14
C HIS A 153 -7.36 0.19 21.45
N MET A 154 -7.48 -1.05 20.95
CA MET A 154 -8.59 -1.94 21.30
C MET A 154 -8.52 -2.34 22.79
N GLU A 155 -7.35 -2.71 23.31
CA GLU A 155 -7.17 -3.03 24.73
C GLU A 155 -7.48 -1.85 25.65
N ILE A 156 -7.03 -0.64 25.30
CA ILE A 156 -7.33 0.58 26.06
C ILE A 156 -8.83 0.87 26.03
N PHE A 157 -9.48 0.70 24.88
CA PHE A 157 -10.92 0.90 24.75
C PHE A 157 -11.71 -0.13 25.56
N GLU A 158 -11.35 -1.41 25.51
CA GLU A 158 -11.98 -2.46 26.31
C GLU A 158 -11.80 -2.22 27.82
N ASN A 159 -10.61 -1.81 28.25
CA ASN A 159 -10.32 -1.51 29.65
C ASN A 159 -11.08 -0.29 30.17
N ASN A 160 -11.23 0.77 29.35
CA ASN A 160 -12.01 1.95 29.74
C ASN A 160 -13.51 1.61 29.87
N VAL A 161 -14.07 0.82 28.95
CA VAL A 161 -15.47 0.36 29.04
C VAL A 161 -15.71 -0.54 30.25
N LYS A 162 -14.71 -1.36 30.66
CA LYS A 162 -14.79 -2.18 31.87
C LYS A 162 -14.78 -1.36 33.16
N LYS A 163 -14.17 -0.17 33.14
CA LYS A 163 -14.01 0.71 34.30
C LYS A 163 -15.24 1.60 34.56
N GLU A 164 -16.10 1.76 33.56
CA GLU A 164 -17.36 2.52 33.64
C GLU A 164 -18.59 1.66 34.02
N ARG A 165 -18.43 0.35 34.18
CA ARG A 165 -19.44 -0.57 34.77
C ARG A 165 -19.17 -0.79 36.25
#